data_AF-A0A2E3UXH2-F1
#
_entry.id   AF-A0A2E3UXH2-F1
#
_cell.length_a   1.000
_cell.length_b   1.000
_cell.length_c   1.000
_cell.angle_alpha   90.00
_cell.angle_beta   90.00
_cell.angle_gamma   90.00
#
_symmetry.space_group_name_H-M   'P 1'
#
loop_
_entity.id
_entity.type
_entity.pdbx_description
1 polymer ?
#
loop_
_entity_poly.entity_id
_entity_poly.type
_entity_poly.pdbx_seq_one_letter_code
_entity_poly.pdbx_strand_id
1 'polypeptide(L)'
;MKEVKVYQVNINNLSYQKLIKLRLCDLNLSIQDSCVSKQFGVVLNELGKRGFLYLKPKIYIGDEWFSPSGTLSISIPFYLFNKRLRELEKKHTGNVEGGTDEWCLRLLRHEIGHCFDHAYEFSKTSEWKKIFGNPRKKYDPDNYSFDPTTRDYVKNLEDCYAQAHPDEDFAETFAVWLKYSKKQWKYFYRSSPLALQKLLYIDKITSEVKSKIPKSIKYDRMCDIRRLKRSLEKHYFL
;
A
#
# COMPACT_ATOMS: atom_id res chain seq x y z
N MET A 1 -35.04 17.75 -15.97
CA MET A 1 -33.61 17.50 -16.27
C MET A 1 -33.50 16.14 -16.90
N LYS A 2 -32.96 16.04 -18.13
CA LYS A 2 -32.80 14.75 -18.81
C LYS A 2 -31.72 13.95 -18.09
N GLU A 3 -32.06 12.76 -17.58
CA GLU A 3 -31.08 11.77 -17.15
C GLU A 3 -30.18 11.44 -18.34
N VAL A 4 -28.93 11.88 -18.29
CA VAL A 4 -27.90 11.39 -19.19
C VAL A 4 -27.65 9.95 -18.76
N LYS A 5 -28.24 8.98 -19.47
CA LYS A 5 -27.83 7.59 -19.40
C LYS A 5 -26.35 7.54 -19.80
N VAL A 6 -25.46 7.54 -18.82
CA VAL A 6 -24.06 7.19 -19.02
C VAL A 6 -24.08 5.71 -19.37
N TYR A 7 -24.04 5.39 -20.66
CA TYR A 7 -23.86 4.01 -21.10
C TYR A 7 -22.57 3.50 -20.46
N GLN A 8 -22.69 2.55 -19.54
CA GLN A 8 -21.52 1.90 -18.95
C GLN A 8 -20.75 1.23 -20.08
N VAL A 9 -19.56 1.76 -20.37
CA VAL A 9 -18.68 1.17 -21.35
C VAL A 9 -18.20 -0.16 -20.79
N ASN A 10 -18.66 -1.27 -21.37
CA ASN A 10 -18.12 -2.58 -21.04
C ASN A 10 -16.73 -2.72 -21.67
N ILE A 11 -15.70 -2.37 -20.90
CA ILE A 11 -14.31 -2.40 -21.34
C ILE A 11 -13.84 -3.79 -21.75
N ASN A 12 -14.52 -4.87 -21.33
CA ASN A 12 -14.14 -6.23 -21.69
C ASN A 12 -14.36 -6.52 -23.19
N ASN A 13 -15.24 -5.78 -23.87
CA ASN A 13 -15.61 -6.04 -25.28
C ASN A 13 -15.01 -5.06 -26.29
N LEU A 14 -14.26 -4.04 -25.84
CA LEU A 14 -13.65 -3.07 -26.75
C LEU A 14 -12.53 -3.67 -27.60
N SER A 15 -12.15 -3.06 -28.72
CA SER A 15 -10.86 -3.36 -29.35
C SER A 15 -9.72 -2.71 -28.55
N TYR A 16 -8.48 -3.20 -28.70
CA TYR A 16 -7.31 -2.58 -28.04
C TYR A 16 -7.21 -1.08 -28.36
N GLN A 17 -7.37 -0.70 -29.63
CA GLN A 17 -7.32 0.69 -30.09
C GLN A 17 -8.39 1.59 -29.45
N LYS A 18 -9.57 1.03 -29.14
CA LYS A 18 -10.63 1.76 -28.43
C LYS A 18 -10.34 1.84 -26.92
N LEU A 19 -9.84 0.75 -26.33
CA LEU A 19 -9.51 0.68 -24.90
C LEU A 19 -8.47 1.73 -24.53
N ILE A 20 -7.32 1.78 -25.22
CA ILE A 20 -6.22 2.69 -24.85
C ILE A 20 -6.61 4.18 -24.92
N LYS A 21 -7.63 4.53 -25.72
CA LYS A 21 -8.13 5.89 -25.86
C LYS A 21 -9.07 6.32 -24.73
N LEU A 22 -9.57 5.39 -23.92
CA LEU A 22 -10.40 5.73 -22.76
C LEU A 22 -9.58 6.49 -21.71
N ARG A 23 -10.22 7.48 -21.09
CA ARG A 23 -9.70 8.14 -19.89
C ARG A 23 -9.81 7.21 -18.70
N LEU A 24 -8.88 7.29 -17.75
CA LEU A 24 -8.93 6.49 -16.54
C LEU A 24 -10.26 6.67 -15.80
N CYS A 25 -10.77 7.91 -15.72
CA CYS A 25 -12.07 8.23 -15.12
C CYS A 25 -13.28 7.57 -15.81
N ASP A 26 -13.15 7.16 -17.09
CA ASP A 26 -14.23 6.56 -17.87
C ASP A 26 -14.23 5.02 -17.81
N LEU A 27 -13.29 4.40 -17.08
CA LEU A 27 -13.20 2.94 -16.95
C LEU A 27 -14.33 2.33 -16.10
N ASN A 28 -15.04 3.15 -15.32
CA ASN A 28 -16.19 2.76 -14.51
C ASN A 28 -15.91 1.52 -13.63
N LEU A 29 -14.82 1.58 -12.87
CA LEU A 29 -14.38 0.50 -11.99
C LEU A 29 -15.06 0.58 -10.62
N SER A 30 -15.26 -0.58 -10.00
CA SER A 30 -15.80 -0.70 -8.65
C SER A 30 -14.86 -1.51 -7.76
N ILE A 31 -14.81 -1.14 -6.48
CA ILE A 31 -14.08 -1.89 -5.46
C ILE A 31 -14.88 -3.13 -5.04
N GLN A 32 -16.21 -3.06 -5.07
CA GLN A 32 -17.08 -4.15 -4.64
C GLN A 32 -16.80 -5.42 -5.45
N ASP A 33 -16.80 -6.55 -4.75
CA ASP A 33 -16.58 -7.90 -5.29
C ASP A 33 -15.23 -8.12 -6.01
N SER A 34 -14.30 -7.16 -5.95
CA SER A 34 -12.93 -7.31 -6.46
C SER A 34 -12.09 -8.23 -5.56
N CYS A 35 -11.04 -8.86 -6.14
CA CYS A 35 -10.05 -9.58 -5.34
C CYS A 35 -9.47 -8.67 -4.24
N VAL A 36 -9.08 -7.45 -4.60
CA VAL A 36 -8.55 -6.44 -3.67
C VAL A 36 -9.46 -6.26 -2.46
N SER A 37 -10.78 -6.18 -2.64
CA SER A 37 -11.72 -6.05 -1.50
C SER A 37 -11.67 -7.26 -0.57
N LYS A 38 -11.48 -8.47 -1.10
CA LYS A 38 -11.32 -9.70 -0.29
C LYS A 38 -10.00 -9.66 0.48
N GLN A 39 -8.88 -9.36 -0.20
CA GLN A 39 -7.58 -9.25 0.46
C GLN A 39 -7.55 -8.13 1.51
N PHE A 40 -8.19 -6.99 1.24
CA PHE A 40 -8.32 -5.91 2.22
C PHE A 40 -9.10 -6.36 3.46
N GLY A 41 -10.19 -7.12 3.27
CA GLY A 41 -10.92 -7.73 4.38
C GLY A 41 -10.06 -8.67 5.25
N VAL A 42 -9.14 -9.42 4.64
CA VAL A 42 -8.18 -10.25 5.37
C VAL A 42 -7.27 -9.39 6.25
N VAL A 43 -6.68 -8.31 5.72
CA VAL A 43 -5.78 -7.45 6.49
C VAL A 43 -6.52 -6.68 7.58
N LEU A 44 -7.76 -6.25 7.34
CA LEU A 44 -8.62 -5.65 8.38
C LEU A 44 -8.90 -6.64 9.51
N ASN A 45 -9.14 -7.92 9.20
CA ASN A 45 -9.29 -8.96 10.22
C ASN A 45 -7.99 -9.19 11.00
N GLU A 46 -6.82 -9.14 10.35
CA GLU A 46 -5.52 -9.20 11.03
C GLU A 46 -5.33 -8.03 12.01
N LEU A 47 -5.68 -6.81 11.60
CA LEU A 47 -5.68 -5.63 12.48
C LEU A 47 -6.64 -5.83 13.68
N GLY A 48 -7.85 -6.31 13.42
CA GLY A 48 -8.84 -6.61 14.45
C GLY A 48 -8.31 -7.62 15.48
N LYS A 49 -7.66 -8.71 15.03
CA LYS A 49 -7.01 -9.70 15.91
C LYS A 49 -5.85 -9.13 16.72
N ARG A 50 -5.21 -8.05 16.25
CA ARG A 50 -4.20 -7.28 17.01
C ARG A 50 -4.81 -6.26 17.98
N GLY A 51 -6.13 -6.13 17.99
CA GLY A 51 -6.87 -5.24 18.89
C GLY A 51 -6.97 -3.80 18.41
N PHE A 52 -6.71 -3.50 17.13
CA PHE A 52 -6.89 -2.16 16.59
C PHE A 52 -8.38 -1.86 16.34
N LEU A 53 -8.99 -1.11 17.24
CA LEU A 53 -10.40 -0.74 17.14
C LEU A 53 -10.63 0.58 16.38
N TYR A 54 -9.64 1.47 16.42
CA TYR A 54 -9.77 2.85 15.94
C TYR A 54 -8.96 3.15 14.67
N LEU A 55 -7.96 2.31 14.33
CA LEU A 55 -7.24 2.41 13.06
C LEU A 55 -8.13 1.85 11.93
N LYS A 56 -8.76 2.75 11.18
CA LYS A 56 -9.73 2.40 10.12
C LYS A 56 -9.25 2.90 8.75
N PRO A 57 -8.28 2.20 8.12
CA PRO A 57 -7.83 2.56 6.78
C PRO A 57 -8.97 2.39 5.77
N LYS A 58 -8.93 3.15 4.67
CA LYS A 58 -9.88 3.07 3.55
C LYS A 58 -9.12 2.97 2.25
N ILE A 59 -9.59 2.10 1.35
CA ILE A 59 -9.05 2.01 0.00
C ILE A 59 -9.85 2.88 -0.98
N TYR A 60 -9.18 3.39 -2.00
CA TYR A 60 -9.78 3.98 -3.19
C TYR A 60 -9.02 3.53 -4.44
N ILE A 61 -9.66 3.65 -5.61
CA ILE A 61 -9.02 3.29 -6.87
C ILE A 61 -8.23 4.50 -7.37
N GLY A 62 -6.94 4.32 -7.59
CA GLY A 62 -6.03 5.32 -8.17
C GLY A 62 -5.17 4.73 -9.26
N ASP A 63 -4.04 5.35 -9.53
CA ASP A 63 -3.06 4.95 -10.54
C ASP A 63 -1.92 4.10 -9.99
N GLU A 64 -1.52 4.32 -8.74
CA GLU A 64 -0.42 3.60 -8.08
C GLU A 64 -0.76 3.17 -6.64
N TRP A 65 0.04 2.27 -6.06
CA TRP A 65 0.02 1.97 -4.64
C TRP A 65 0.65 3.13 -3.87
N PHE A 66 -0.12 3.78 -3.01
CA PHE A 66 0.44 4.76 -2.06
C PHE A 66 -0.58 5.11 -0.96
N SER A 67 -0.06 5.66 0.14
CA SER A 67 -0.86 6.24 1.22
C SER A 67 -0.59 7.75 1.32
N PRO A 68 -1.56 8.64 1.02
CA PRO A 68 -1.35 10.08 1.12
C PRO A 68 -0.94 10.47 2.54
N SER A 69 0.13 11.28 2.65
CA SER A 69 0.71 11.69 3.93
C SER A 69 -0.34 12.26 4.89
N GLY A 70 -0.31 11.78 6.13
CA GLY A 70 -1.21 12.23 7.19
C GLY A 70 -2.65 11.73 7.06
N THR A 71 -2.91 10.78 6.16
CA THR A 71 -4.24 10.18 5.95
C THR A 71 -4.26 8.69 6.24
N LEU A 72 -5.48 8.16 6.39
CA LEU A 72 -5.80 6.74 6.49
C LEU A 72 -6.37 6.21 5.18
N SER A 73 -5.93 6.75 4.06
CA SER A 73 -6.39 6.37 2.73
C SER A 73 -5.30 5.62 1.98
N ILE A 74 -5.68 4.63 1.20
CA ILE A 74 -4.74 3.83 0.42
C ILE A 74 -5.24 3.84 -1.03
N SER A 75 -4.40 4.35 -1.92
CA SER A 75 -4.59 4.22 -3.35
C SER A 75 -4.27 2.80 -3.78
N ILE A 76 -5.14 2.22 -4.59
CA ILE A 76 -4.93 0.92 -5.22
C ILE A 76 -4.91 1.12 -6.73
N PRO A 77 -3.91 0.61 -7.46
CA PRO A 77 -3.85 0.76 -8.91
C PRO A 77 -5.09 0.21 -9.62
N PHE A 78 -5.63 0.99 -10.54
CA PHE A 78 -6.86 0.69 -11.25
C PHE A 78 -6.84 -0.64 -12.00
N TYR A 79 -5.67 -1.07 -12.47
CA TYR A 79 -5.55 -2.31 -13.24
C TYR A 79 -5.92 -3.54 -12.40
N LEU A 80 -5.83 -3.47 -11.07
CA LEU A 80 -6.20 -4.58 -10.19
C LEU A 80 -7.71 -4.86 -10.15
N PHE A 81 -8.55 -3.96 -10.62
CA PHE A 81 -10.02 -4.05 -10.55
C PHE A 81 -10.67 -4.63 -11.80
N ASN A 82 -9.92 -4.99 -12.84
CA ASN A 82 -10.45 -5.65 -14.03
C ASN A 82 -9.41 -6.55 -14.71
N LYS A 83 -9.79 -7.78 -15.07
CA LYS A 83 -8.88 -8.76 -15.69
C LYS A 83 -8.19 -8.23 -16.95
N ARG A 84 -8.93 -7.56 -17.82
CA ARG A 84 -8.40 -7.02 -19.07
C ARG A 84 -7.40 -5.87 -18.83
N LEU A 85 -7.60 -5.09 -17.78
CA LEU A 85 -6.64 -4.06 -17.39
C LEU A 85 -5.37 -4.67 -16.78
N ARG A 86 -5.46 -5.77 -16.04
CA ARG A 86 -4.26 -6.54 -15.61
C ARG A 86 -3.47 -7.08 -16.81
N GLU A 87 -4.16 -7.58 -17.84
CA GLU A 87 -3.51 -8.04 -19.07
C GLU A 87 -2.83 -6.89 -19.81
N LEU A 88 -3.46 -5.71 -19.84
CA LEU A 88 -2.88 -4.50 -20.41
C LEU A 88 -1.65 -4.03 -19.64
N GLU A 89 -1.73 -3.99 -18.31
CA GLU A 89 -0.63 -3.67 -17.40
C GLU A 89 0.56 -4.58 -17.68
N LYS A 90 0.34 -5.90 -17.59
CA LYS A 90 1.38 -6.91 -17.85
C LYS A 90 2.04 -6.75 -19.21
N LYS A 91 1.27 -6.35 -20.23
CA LYS A 91 1.78 -6.15 -21.59
C LYS A 91 2.74 -4.96 -21.67
N HIS A 92 2.52 -3.89 -20.91
CA HIS A 92 3.30 -2.65 -20.99
C HIS A 92 4.44 -2.60 -19.99
N THR A 93 4.24 -3.08 -18.77
CA THR A 93 5.21 -3.00 -17.68
C THR A 93 5.94 -4.33 -17.42
N GLY A 94 5.49 -5.42 -18.05
CA GLY A 94 6.04 -6.77 -17.85
C GLY A 94 5.59 -7.44 -16.55
N ASN A 95 4.94 -6.69 -15.65
CA ASN A 95 4.52 -7.15 -14.34
C ASN A 95 3.09 -6.65 -14.02
N VAL A 96 2.46 -7.20 -12.99
CA VAL A 96 1.24 -6.65 -12.40
C VAL A 96 1.46 -6.62 -10.90
N GLU A 97 1.90 -5.47 -10.39
CA GLU A 97 2.19 -5.31 -8.97
C GLU A 97 0.91 -5.53 -8.13
N GLY A 98 0.98 -6.45 -7.17
CA GLY A 98 -0.21 -6.90 -6.43
C GLY A 98 -1.18 -7.76 -7.25
N GLY A 99 -0.75 -8.29 -8.40
CA GLY A 99 -1.56 -9.10 -9.29
C GLY A 99 -1.94 -10.48 -8.73
N THR A 100 -1.16 -11.00 -7.77
CA THR A 100 -1.47 -12.23 -7.03
C THR A 100 -2.05 -11.89 -5.65
N ASP A 101 -2.86 -12.79 -5.08
CA ASP A 101 -3.45 -12.61 -3.75
C ASP A 101 -2.37 -12.40 -2.68
N GLU A 102 -1.26 -13.15 -2.73
CA GLU A 102 -0.16 -13.00 -1.79
C GLU A 102 0.53 -11.64 -1.91
N TRP A 103 0.83 -11.18 -3.12
CA TRP A 103 1.48 -9.90 -3.33
C TRP A 103 0.56 -8.73 -2.94
N CYS A 104 -0.73 -8.81 -3.30
CA CYS A 104 -1.73 -7.83 -2.88
C CYS A 104 -1.79 -7.73 -1.34
N LEU A 105 -1.73 -8.86 -0.63
CA LEU A 105 -1.67 -8.87 0.83
C LEU A 105 -0.36 -8.27 1.38
N ARG A 106 0.79 -8.47 0.72
CA ARG A 106 2.07 -7.85 1.13
C ARG A 106 2.01 -6.33 1.01
N LEU A 107 1.47 -5.81 -0.10
CA LEU A 107 1.31 -4.38 -0.36
C LEU A 107 0.27 -3.74 0.57
N LEU A 108 -0.90 -4.36 0.76
CA LEU A 108 -1.92 -3.82 1.67
C LEU A 108 -1.41 -3.70 3.12
N ARG A 109 -0.63 -4.68 3.60
CA ARG A 109 -0.03 -4.60 4.94
C ARG A 109 1.01 -3.48 5.03
N HIS A 110 1.80 -3.31 3.98
CA HIS A 110 2.79 -2.25 3.86
C HIS A 110 2.12 -0.87 3.89
N GLU A 111 1.12 -0.63 3.05
CA GLU A 111 0.36 0.64 3.01
C GLU A 111 -0.38 0.96 4.31
N ILE A 112 -0.86 -0.07 5.00
CA ILE A 112 -1.43 0.08 6.34
C ILE A 112 -0.35 0.46 7.37
N GLY A 113 0.90 0.03 7.18
CA GLY A 113 2.05 0.49 7.95
C GLY A 113 2.23 2.00 7.85
N HIS A 114 2.18 2.57 6.64
CA HIS A 114 2.18 4.03 6.48
C HIS A 114 0.97 4.68 7.15
N CYS A 115 -0.23 4.14 6.94
CA CYS A 115 -1.44 4.64 7.61
C CYS A 115 -1.28 4.64 9.14
N PHE A 116 -0.65 3.61 9.70
CA PHE A 116 -0.39 3.48 11.13
C PHE A 116 0.55 4.57 11.64
N ASP A 117 1.65 4.85 10.93
CA ASP A 117 2.51 5.98 11.25
C ASP A 117 1.77 7.32 11.15
N HIS A 118 1.05 7.55 10.04
CA HIS A 118 0.28 8.79 9.82
C HIS A 118 -0.75 9.05 10.92
N ALA A 119 -1.41 8.00 11.41
CA ALA A 119 -2.47 8.11 12.43
C ALA A 119 -1.91 8.54 13.80
N TYR A 120 -0.75 8.01 14.20
CA TYR A 120 -0.20 8.15 15.55
C TYR A 120 1.05 9.05 15.61
N GLU A 121 1.55 9.44 14.44
CA GLU A 121 2.68 10.33 14.20
C GLU A 121 4.00 9.82 14.82
N PHE A 122 4.31 8.53 14.66
CA PHE A 122 5.50 7.94 15.28
C PHE A 122 6.80 8.48 14.68
N SER A 123 6.83 8.75 13.38
CA SER A 123 7.95 9.39 12.66
C SER A 123 8.35 10.75 13.24
N LYS A 124 7.49 11.41 14.03
CA LYS A 124 7.86 12.64 14.75
C LYS A 124 8.68 12.38 16.01
N THR A 125 8.59 11.18 16.61
CA THR A 125 9.25 10.82 17.87
C THR A 125 10.75 10.63 17.70
N SER A 126 11.52 10.81 18.79
CA SER A 126 12.96 10.58 18.80
C SER A 126 13.33 9.09 18.74
N GLU A 127 12.52 8.23 19.36
CA GLU A 127 12.75 6.77 19.36
C GLU A 127 12.63 6.19 17.95
N TRP A 128 11.59 6.58 17.19
CA TRP A 128 11.43 6.19 15.79
C TRP A 128 12.65 6.61 14.96
N LYS A 129 13.08 7.87 15.09
CA LYS A 129 14.22 8.41 14.31
C LYS A 129 15.54 7.71 14.63
N LYS A 130 15.72 7.27 15.87
CA LYS A 130 16.89 6.51 16.28
C LYS A 130 16.92 5.10 15.66
N ILE A 131 15.76 4.52 15.40
CA ILE A 131 15.62 3.13 14.93
C ILE A 131 15.60 3.06 13.40
N PHE A 132 14.84 3.94 12.73
CA PHE A 132 14.64 3.91 11.28
C PHE A 132 15.45 4.98 10.53
N GLY A 133 15.83 6.07 11.20
CA GLY A 133 16.59 7.16 10.60
C GLY A 133 15.77 8.44 10.40
N ASN A 134 16.22 9.32 9.51
CA ASN A 134 15.59 10.62 9.29
C ASN A 134 14.41 10.50 8.30
N PRO A 135 13.15 10.75 8.73
CA PRO A 135 11.98 10.68 7.83
C PRO A 135 11.94 11.83 6.82
N ARG A 136 12.83 12.83 6.95
CA ARG A 136 12.98 13.92 5.97
C ARG A 136 14.09 13.66 4.95
N LYS A 137 14.63 12.43 4.91
CA LYS A 137 15.56 12.04 3.83
C LYS A 137 14.82 12.25 2.50
N LYS A 138 15.52 12.73 1.47
CA LYS A 138 14.90 12.84 0.14
C LYS A 138 14.45 11.44 -0.30
N TYR A 139 13.19 11.32 -0.67
CA TYR A 139 12.64 10.09 -1.22
C TYR A 139 12.85 10.07 -2.74
N ASP A 140 13.44 8.97 -3.23
CA ASP A 140 13.68 8.70 -4.64
C ASP A 140 13.50 7.18 -4.85
N PRO A 141 12.24 6.71 -4.97
CA PRO A 141 11.95 5.28 -5.05
C PRO A 141 12.48 4.63 -6.33
N ASP A 142 12.67 5.43 -7.38
CA ASP A 142 13.20 4.95 -8.67
C ASP A 142 14.72 4.77 -8.62
N ASN A 143 15.42 5.47 -7.72
CA ASN A 143 16.87 5.48 -7.65
C ASN A 143 17.37 5.43 -6.19
N TYR A 144 17.30 4.25 -5.56
CA TYR A 144 17.94 4.00 -4.27
C TYR A 144 19.04 2.94 -4.37
N SER A 145 20.13 3.16 -3.64
CA SER A 145 21.17 2.16 -3.45
C SER A 145 20.82 1.30 -2.24
N PHE A 146 20.99 -0.02 -2.37
CA PHE A 146 20.80 -0.97 -1.28
C PHE A 146 22.01 -1.89 -1.14
N ASP A 147 22.25 -2.35 0.08
CA ASP A 147 23.19 -3.41 0.37
C ASP A 147 22.42 -4.73 0.46
N PRO A 148 22.57 -5.68 -0.47
CA PRO A 148 21.86 -6.96 -0.39
C PRO A 148 22.40 -7.89 0.72
N THR A 149 23.61 -7.62 1.23
CA THR A 149 24.31 -8.48 2.21
C THR A 149 23.92 -8.18 3.66
N THR A 150 23.42 -6.97 3.94
CA THR A 150 22.98 -6.59 5.28
C THR A 150 21.77 -7.41 5.74
N ARG A 151 21.71 -7.63 7.06
CA ARG A 151 20.62 -8.30 7.77
C ARG A 151 19.82 -7.33 8.64
N ASP A 152 20.04 -6.04 8.49
CA ASP A 152 19.51 -5.02 9.40
C ASP A 152 18.05 -4.65 9.12
N TYR A 153 17.51 -5.13 8.00
CA TYR A 153 16.18 -4.78 7.51
C TYR A 153 15.24 -5.98 7.58
N VAL A 154 13.99 -5.68 7.93
CA VAL A 154 12.88 -6.61 7.81
C VAL A 154 12.42 -6.61 6.36
N LYS A 155 12.22 -7.80 5.79
CA LYS A 155 11.88 -7.97 4.36
C LYS A 155 10.42 -8.41 4.24
N ASN A 156 9.57 -7.52 3.73
CA ASN A 156 8.19 -7.80 3.34
C ASN A 156 8.03 -7.75 1.83
N LEU A 157 8.43 -6.70 1.12
CA LEU A 157 8.43 -6.57 -0.35
C LEU A 157 9.77 -7.02 -0.95
N GLU A 158 9.87 -7.00 -2.28
CA GLU A 158 11.04 -7.43 -3.04
C GLU A 158 12.09 -6.30 -3.13
N ASP A 159 13.19 -6.53 -3.85
CA ASP A 159 14.23 -5.53 -4.19
C ASP A 159 14.86 -4.76 -3.02
N CYS A 160 14.83 -5.31 -1.81
CA CYS A 160 15.32 -4.64 -0.61
C CYS A 160 14.62 -3.29 -0.34
N TYR A 161 13.33 -3.19 -0.67
CA TYR A 161 12.55 -1.95 -0.60
C TYR A 161 12.60 -1.22 0.76
N ALA A 162 12.74 -1.96 1.86
CA ALA A 162 12.98 -1.40 3.20
C ALA A 162 14.20 -0.46 3.28
N GLN A 163 15.15 -0.53 2.34
CA GLN A 163 16.34 0.33 2.30
C GLN A 163 16.12 1.63 1.53
N ALA A 164 15.03 1.75 0.78
CA ALA A 164 14.74 2.94 -0.03
C ALA A 164 14.61 4.20 0.87
N HIS A 165 13.85 4.09 1.95
CA HIS A 165 13.59 5.19 2.88
C HIS A 165 13.27 4.70 4.30
N PRO A 166 13.55 5.49 5.35
CA PRO A 166 13.13 5.17 6.72
C PRO A 166 11.63 4.88 6.87
N ASP A 167 10.79 5.56 6.10
CA ASP A 167 9.33 5.30 6.11
C ASP A 167 9.00 3.92 5.49
N GLU A 168 9.72 3.50 4.45
CA GLU A 168 9.57 2.16 3.86
C GLU A 168 10.03 1.07 4.84
N ASP A 169 11.17 1.27 5.51
CA ASP A 169 11.67 0.35 6.53
C ASP A 169 10.65 0.14 7.66
N PHE A 170 9.99 1.23 8.08
CA PHE A 170 8.90 1.16 9.06
C PHE A 170 7.69 0.37 8.52
N ALA A 171 7.22 0.68 7.31
CA ALA A 171 6.08 0.02 6.69
C ALA A 171 6.32 -1.47 6.44
N GLU A 172 7.50 -1.83 5.96
CA GLU A 172 7.99 -3.20 5.78
C GLU A 172 8.04 -3.96 7.12
N THR A 173 8.59 -3.33 8.15
CA THR A 173 8.65 -3.89 9.51
C THR A 173 7.26 -4.13 10.07
N PHE A 174 6.35 -3.16 9.90
CA PHE A 174 4.96 -3.28 10.35
C PHE A 174 4.24 -4.42 9.63
N ALA A 175 4.43 -4.55 8.31
CA ALA A 175 3.78 -5.58 7.52
C ALA A 175 4.14 -7.00 7.98
N VAL A 176 5.43 -7.26 8.25
CA VAL A 176 5.89 -8.53 8.82
C VAL A 176 5.36 -8.72 10.25
N TRP A 177 5.41 -7.67 11.08
CA TRP A 177 4.88 -7.74 12.45
C TRP A 177 3.39 -8.11 12.46
N LEU A 178 2.59 -7.58 11.52
CA LEU A 178 1.16 -7.84 11.43
C LEU A 178 0.89 -9.29 10.99
N LYS A 179 1.55 -9.74 9.92
CA LYS A 179 1.37 -11.08 9.32
C LYS A 179 1.74 -12.22 10.27
N TYR A 180 2.84 -12.10 11.01
CA TYR A 180 3.39 -13.21 11.80
C TYR A 180 3.24 -12.99 13.30
N SER A 181 3.04 -14.08 14.04
CA SER A 181 3.04 -14.04 15.51
C SER A 181 4.40 -13.61 16.08
N LYS A 182 4.40 -13.10 17.31
CA LYS A 182 5.61 -12.72 18.05
C LYS A 182 6.67 -13.81 18.10
N LYS A 183 6.26 -15.06 18.26
CA LYS A 183 7.18 -16.22 18.26
C LYS A 183 7.83 -16.41 16.89
N GLN A 184 7.05 -16.31 15.81
CA GLN A 184 7.54 -16.52 14.44
C GLN A 184 8.55 -15.46 14.02
N TRP A 185 8.22 -14.17 14.15
CA TRP A 185 9.17 -13.15 13.70
C TRP A 185 10.41 -13.07 14.58
N LYS A 186 10.32 -13.35 15.89
CA LYS A 186 11.51 -13.50 16.74
C LYS A 186 12.41 -14.63 16.25
N TYR A 187 11.82 -15.74 15.81
CA TYR A 187 12.56 -16.86 15.26
C TYR A 187 13.20 -16.49 13.91
N PHE A 188 12.45 -15.89 12.97
CA PHE A 188 12.96 -15.52 11.65
C PHE A 188 14.14 -14.54 11.73
N TYR A 189 14.08 -13.57 12.64
CA TYR A 189 15.07 -12.50 12.79
C TYR A 189 16.05 -12.71 13.97
N ARG A 190 16.15 -13.93 14.52
CA ARG A 190 16.99 -14.22 15.71
C ARG A 190 18.49 -13.93 15.51
N SER A 191 18.97 -14.02 14.28
CA SER A 191 20.36 -13.75 13.90
C SER A 191 20.55 -12.35 13.28
N SER A 192 19.54 -11.48 13.42
CA SER A 192 19.49 -10.13 12.84
C SER A 192 19.12 -9.10 13.92
N PRO A 193 20.05 -8.74 14.82
CA PRO A 193 19.73 -7.92 16.00
C PRO A 193 19.04 -6.59 15.68
N LEU A 194 19.47 -5.89 14.62
CA LEU A 194 18.91 -4.60 14.22
C LEU A 194 17.50 -4.74 13.63
N ALA A 195 17.25 -5.71 12.76
CA ALA A 195 15.89 -6.00 12.27
C ALA A 195 14.95 -6.44 13.41
N LEU A 196 15.48 -7.22 14.36
CA LEU A 196 14.72 -7.64 15.54
C LEU A 196 14.38 -6.45 16.46
N GLN A 197 15.29 -5.49 16.60
CA GLN A 197 15.04 -4.24 17.33
C GLN A 197 13.87 -3.46 16.73
N LYS A 198 13.78 -3.36 15.39
CA LYS A 198 12.66 -2.72 14.70
C LYS A 198 11.33 -3.41 14.98
N LEU A 199 11.30 -4.75 14.92
CA LEU A 199 10.09 -5.54 15.24
C LEU A 199 9.66 -5.38 16.72
N LEU A 200 10.62 -5.36 17.64
CA LEU A 200 10.36 -5.12 19.07
C LEU A 200 9.80 -3.71 19.29
N TYR A 201 10.29 -2.72 18.56
CA TYR A 201 9.76 -1.36 18.60
C TYR A 201 8.32 -1.30 18.11
N ILE A 202 7.99 -1.92 16.96
CA ILE A 202 6.59 -2.02 16.49
C ILE A 202 5.72 -2.70 17.57
N ASP A 203 6.18 -3.81 18.16
CA ASP A 203 5.44 -4.54 19.19
C ASP A 203 5.15 -3.69 20.45
N LYS A 204 6.11 -2.84 20.84
CA LYS A 204 5.96 -1.88 21.94
C LYS A 204 4.91 -0.81 21.60
N ILE A 205 5.11 -0.06 20.52
CA ILE A 205 4.24 1.09 20.20
C ILE A 205 2.80 0.66 19.88
N THR A 206 2.62 -0.50 19.25
CA THR A 206 1.28 -1.04 18.96
C THR A 206 0.55 -1.42 20.24
N SER A 207 1.24 -1.99 21.24
CA SER A 207 0.67 -2.27 22.56
C SER A 207 0.23 -1.00 23.30
N GLU A 208 0.94 0.12 23.10
CA GLU A 208 0.62 1.41 23.70
C GLU A 208 -0.60 2.10 23.05
N VAL A 209 -0.91 1.82 21.78
CA VAL A 209 -1.92 2.56 21.02
C VAL A 209 -3.10 1.75 20.49
N LYS A 210 -3.08 0.42 20.56
CA LYS A 210 -4.16 -0.44 20.00
C LYS A 210 -5.57 -0.07 20.46
N SER A 211 -5.72 0.40 21.70
CA SER A 211 -6.98 0.86 22.30
C SER A 211 -7.16 2.38 22.31
N LYS A 212 -6.26 3.14 21.66
CA LYS A 212 -6.30 4.60 21.61
C LYS A 212 -6.81 5.08 20.25
N ILE A 213 -7.57 6.16 20.28
CA ILE A 213 -7.99 6.88 19.08
C ILE A 213 -6.73 7.50 18.43
N PRO A 214 -6.55 7.36 17.10
CA PRO A 214 -5.49 8.04 16.37
C PRO A 214 -5.48 9.56 16.60
N LYS A 215 -4.28 10.16 16.57
CA LYS A 215 -4.12 11.62 16.64
C LYS A 215 -4.63 12.30 15.38
N SER A 216 -4.50 11.64 14.23
CA SER A 216 -5.02 12.10 12.95
C SER A 216 -5.96 11.05 12.36
N ILE A 217 -7.20 11.46 12.08
CA ILE A 217 -8.17 10.68 11.30
C ILE A 217 -8.59 11.56 10.13
N LYS A 218 -7.79 11.53 9.08
CA LYS A 218 -8.07 12.23 7.82
C LYS A 218 -8.17 11.21 6.69
N TYR A 219 -9.04 11.50 5.74
CA TYR A 219 -9.17 10.72 4.51
C TYR A 219 -9.05 11.66 3.33
N ASP A 220 -8.20 11.32 2.39
CA ASP A 220 -8.04 12.05 1.13
C ASP A 220 -7.87 11.04 -0.01
N ARG A 221 -8.33 11.41 -1.19
CA ARG A 221 -8.23 10.59 -2.41
C ARG A 221 -7.58 11.43 -3.51
N MET A 222 -6.32 11.80 -3.28
CA MET A 222 -5.56 12.74 -4.11
C MET A 222 -5.52 12.30 -5.59
N CYS A 223 -5.26 11.01 -5.84
CA CYS A 223 -5.20 10.42 -7.19
C CYS A 223 -6.41 9.53 -7.51
N ASP A 224 -7.61 9.89 -7.03
CA ASP A 224 -8.82 9.10 -7.31
C ASP A 224 -9.08 8.99 -8.81
N ILE A 225 -9.25 7.75 -9.30
CA ILE A 225 -9.48 7.46 -10.71
C ILE A 225 -10.60 8.30 -11.32
N ARG A 226 -11.64 8.63 -10.55
CA ARG A 226 -12.78 9.44 -11.00
C ARG A 226 -12.39 10.86 -11.43
N ARG A 227 -11.19 11.32 -11.04
CA ARG A 227 -10.62 12.64 -11.38
C ARG A 227 -9.49 12.55 -12.41
N LEU A 228 -8.99 11.36 -12.72
CA LEU A 228 -7.87 11.15 -13.64
C LEU A 228 -8.35 11.19 -15.11
N LYS A 229 -8.16 12.33 -15.76
CA LYS A 229 -8.61 12.58 -17.14
C LYS A 229 -7.64 12.09 -18.23
N ARG A 230 -6.42 11.65 -17.86
CA ARG A 230 -5.47 11.10 -18.84
C ARG A 230 -6.00 9.78 -19.40
N SER A 231 -5.71 9.50 -20.68
CA SER A 231 -6.05 8.21 -21.29
C SER A 231 -5.11 7.10 -20.81
N LEU A 232 -5.53 5.84 -20.99
CA LEU A 232 -4.66 4.69 -20.80
C LEU A 232 -3.40 4.79 -21.68
N GLU A 233 -3.54 5.25 -22.92
CA GLU A 233 -2.41 5.53 -23.81
C GLU A 233 -1.43 6.54 -23.18
N LYS A 234 -1.92 7.68 -22.69
CA LYS A 234 -1.06 8.65 -22.02
C LYS A 234 -0.46 8.14 -20.71
N HIS A 235 -1.09 7.17 -20.05
CA HIS A 235 -0.56 6.60 -18.81
C HIS A 235 0.59 5.63 -19.08
N TYR A 236 0.56 4.89 -20.18
CA TYR A 236 1.58 3.88 -20.51
C TYR A 236 2.70 4.37 -21.42
N PHE A 237 2.50 5.47 -22.16
CA PHE A 237 3.44 5.90 -23.20
C PHE A 237 3.98 7.33 -23.05
N LEU A 238 3.51 8.10 -22.05
CA LEU A 238 3.94 9.48 -21.77
C LEU A 238 4.22 9.67 -20.28
#